data_AF-A0A1D2VE38-F1
#
_entry.id   AF-A0A1D2VE38-F1
#
_cell.length_a   1.000
_cell.length_b   1.000
_cell.length_c   1.000
_cell.angle_alpha   90.00
_cell.angle_beta   90.00
_cell.angle_gamma   90.00
#
_symmetry.space_group_name_H-M   'P 1'
#
loop_
_entity.id
_entity.type
_entity.pdbx_description
1 polymer ?
#
loop_
_entity_poly.entity_id
_entity_poly.type
_entity_poly.pdbx_seq_one_letter_code
_entity_poly.pdbx_strand_id
1 'polypeptide(L)'
;MVERAPKFLRPTVQLFLQYPFSHCLSFFVLQSFFKTVPFFVCWYLFYKFDYTLPNSFAVSNELIDNGARLIQDSMQNNEELINCLQKIDNNVYNSNGSLNEETINNFVTKGANSYALLKFLKPVSSFVSLSLMPLFTRQVVIP
;
A
#
# COMPACT_ATOMS: atom_id res chain seq x y z
N MET A 1 12.67 -23.94 27.08
CA MET A 1 11.78 -23.51 25.98
C MET A 1 12.55 -23.10 24.71
N VAL A 2 13.68 -22.38 24.80
CA VAL A 2 14.50 -21.96 23.64
C VAL A 2 15.07 -23.13 22.82
N GLU A 3 15.34 -24.28 23.45
CA GLU A 3 15.95 -25.44 22.77
C GLU A 3 15.07 -26.08 21.70
N ARG A 4 13.75 -25.88 21.77
CA ARG A 4 12.78 -26.38 20.77
C ARG A 4 12.70 -25.50 19.51
N ALA A 5 13.30 -24.32 19.51
CA ALA A 5 13.34 -23.46 18.32
C ALA A 5 14.40 -23.98 17.32
N PRO A 6 14.10 -23.96 16.01
CA PRO A 6 15.07 -24.33 14.98
C PRO A 6 16.27 -23.39 15.03
N LYS A 7 17.46 -23.90 14.67
CA LYS A 7 18.75 -23.23 14.93
C LYS A 7 18.82 -21.78 14.42
N PHE A 8 18.12 -21.47 13.33
CA PHE A 8 18.08 -20.12 12.73
C PHE A 8 17.23 -19.11 13.52
N LEU A 9 16.23 -19.55 14.28
CA LEU A 9 15.35 -18.69 15.07
C LEU A 9 15.82 -18.50 16.51
N ARG A 10 16.76 -19.33 17.00
CA ARG A 10 17.28 -19.26 18.37
C ARG A 10 17.75 -17.87 18.81
N PRO A 11 18.57 -17.12 18.05
CA PRO A 11 19.00 -15.78 18.47
C PRO A 11 17.82 -14.80 18.55
N THR A 12 16.88 -14.87 17.60
CA THR A 12 15.66 -14.04 17.60
C THR A 12 14.75 -14.35 18.78
N VAL A 13 14.57 -15.64 19.10
CA VAL A 13 13.71 -16.09 20.21
C VAL A 13 14.30 -15.69 21.56
N GLN A 14 15.62 -15.73 21.72
CA GLN A 14 16.30 -15.29 22.96
C GLN A 14 16.12 -13.79 23.20
N LEU A 15 16.25 -12.96 22.15
CA LEU A 15 16.00 -11.52 22.24
C LEU A 15 14.51 -11.21 22.48
N PHE A 16 13.61 -11.95 21.82
CA PHE A 16 12.17 -11.83 22.01
C PHE A 16 11.72 -12.06 23.46
N LEU A 17 12.33 -13.05 24.13
CA LEU A 17 12.04 -13.36 25.53
C LEU A 17 12.48 -12.24 26.50
N GLN A 18 13.48 -11.44 26.13
CA GLN A 18 13.96 -10.34 26.98
C GLN A 18 13.12 -9.07 26.82
N TYR A 19 12.67 -8.74 25.60
CA TYR A 19 11.91 -7.50 25.32
C TYR A 19 10.71 -7.72 24.37
N PRO A 20 9.67 -8.45 24.80
CA PRO A 20 8.58 -8.87 23.92
C PRO A 20 7.79 -7.69 23.33
N PHE A 21 7.57 -6.62 24.11
CA PHE A 21 6.77 -5.47 23.67
C PHE A 21 7.48 -4.63 22.59
N SER A 22 8.77 -4.38 22.76
CA SER A 22 9.63 -3.66 21.81
C SER A 22 9.63 -4.34 20.43
N HIS A 23 9.72 -5.66 20.47
CA HIS A 23 9.69 -6.54 19.34
C HIS A 23 8.33 -6.51 18.60
N CYS A 24 7.21 -6.59 19.33
CA CYS A 24 5.88 -6.43 18.73
C CYS A 24 5.70 -5.06 18.06
N LEU A 25 6.13 -3.97 18.73
CA LEU A 25 6.04 -2.62 18.18
C LEU A 25 6.83 -2.49 16.87
N SER A 26 8.07 -3.01 16.87
CA SER A 26 8.94 -3.04 15.69
C SER A 26 8.26 -3.76 14.52
N PHE A 27 7.66 -4.92 14.77
CA PHE A 27 6.93 -5.68 13.77
C PHE A 27 5.77 -4.90 13.16
N PHE A 28 4.94 -4.25 13.98
CA PHE A 28 3.80 -3.46 13.49
C PHE A 28 4.23 -2.25 12.66
N VAL A 29 5.28 -1.55 13.07
CA VAL A 29 5.83 -0.41 12.33
C VAL A 29 6.37 -0.85 10.98
N LEU A 30 7.21 -1.90 10.95
CA LEU A 30 7.73 -2.44 9.69
C LEU A 30 6.60 -2.89 8.78
N GLN A 31 5.64 -3.64 9.32
CA GLN A 31 4.54 -4.17 8.53
C GLN A 31 3.68 -3.06 7.91
N SER A 32 3.51 -1.94 8.62
CA SER A 32 2.78 -0.77 8.11
C SER A 32 3.58 -0.09 6.99
N PHE A 33 4.89 0.11 7.18
CA PHE A 33 5.76 0.70 6.17
C PHE A 33 5.82 -0.14 4.88
N PHE A 34 6.01 -1.46 5.00
CA PHE A 34 6.03 -2.40 3.87
C PHE A 34 4.67 -2.58 3.19
N LYS A 35 3.57 -2.08 3.76
CA LYS A 35 2.27 -2.03 3.07
C LYS A 35 2.10 -0.70 2.35
N THR A 36 2.39 0.40 3.04
CA THR A 36 2.16 1.76 2.52
C THR A 36 3.09 2.10 1.36
N VAL A 37 4.39 1.82 1.49
CA VAL A 37 5.36 2.21 0.45
C VAL A 37 5.10 1.45 -0.86
N PRO A 38 4.98 0.10 -0.87
CA PRO A 38 4.73 -0.63 -2.10
C PRO A 38 3.38 -0.31 -2.73
N PHE A 39 2.36 0.04 -1.93
CA PHE A 39 1.08 0.51 -2.44
C PHE A 39 1.22 1.74 -3.34
N PHE A 40 1.87 2.80 -2.84
CA PHE A 40 2.06 4.02 -3.61
C PHE A 40 2.99 3.82 -4.80
N VAL A 41 4.04 3.00 -4.64
CA VAL A 41 4.95 2.66 -5.73
C VAL A 41 4.21 1.91 -6.84
N CYS A 42 3.43 0.88 -6.51
CA CYS A 42 2.66 0.12 -7.51
C CYS A 42 1.58 0.98 -8.17
N TRP A 43 0.93 1.87 -7.42
CA TRP A 43 -0.06 2.78 -7.99
C TRP A 43 0.58 3.73 -9.00
N TYR A 44 1.70 4.35 -8.64
CA TYR A 44 2.45 5.21 -9.56
C TYR A 44 2.96 4.46 -10.79
N LEU A 45 3.45 3.22 -10.63
CA LEU A 45 3.89 2.38 -11.75
C LEU A 45 2.73 2.03 -12.68
N PHE A 46 1.59 1.59 -12.15
CA PHE A 46 0.39 1.32 -12.96
C PHE A 46 -0.13 2.58 -13.65
N TYR A 47 0.05 3.74 -13.02
CA TYR A 47 -0.21 5.03 -13.63
C TYR A 47 0.67 5.29 -14.85
N LYS A 48 1.98 5.15 -14.69
CA LYS A 48 2.98 5.46 -15.72
C LYS A 48 3.06 4.46 -16.87
N PHE A 49 2.83 3.17 -16.60
CA PHE A 49 2.99 2.09 -17.59
C PHE A 49 1.67 1.66 -18.24
N ASP A 50 0.54 2.31 -17.92
CA ASP A 50 -0.82 1.93 -18.35
C ASP A 50 -1.13 0.44 -18.17
N TYR A 51 -0.51 -0.17 -17.15
CA TYR A 51 -0.62 -1.59 -16.93
C TYR A 51 -1.93 -1.92 -16.21
N THR A 52 -2.83 -2.59 -16.91
CA THR A 52 -4.05 -3.16 -16.33
C THR A 52 -3.77 -4.58 -15.86
N LEU A 53 -4.10 -4.88 -14.60
CA LEU A 53 -4.03 -6.26 -14.11
C LEU A 53 -5.00 -7.17 -14.89
N PRO A 54 -4.64 -8.44 -15.13
CA PRO A 54 -5.57 -9.41 -15.70
C PRO A 54 -6.87 -9.49 -14.89
N ASN A 55 -8.01 -9.67 -15.57
CA ASN A 55 -9.35 -9.64 -14.97
C ASN A 55 -9.56 -10.61 -13.79
N SER A 56 -8.73 -11.64 -13.64
CA SER A 56 -8.77 -12.55 -12.48
C SER A 56 -8.25 -11.94 -11.17
N PHE A 57 -7.49 -10.84 -11.25
CA PHE A 57 -6.94 -10.07 -10.12
C PHE A 57 -7.61 -8.71 -9.96
N ALA A 58 -8.46 -8.32 -10.90
CA ALA A 58 -9.15 -7.04 -10.90
C ALA A 58 -10.21 -6.97 -9.79
N VAL A 59 -10.37 -5.78 -9.22
CA VAL A 59 -11.44 -5.47 -8.27
C VAL A 59 -12.78 -5.45 -9.03
N SER A 60 -13.89 -5.81 -8.36
CA SER A 60 -15.23 -5.73 -8.95
C SER A 60 -15.48 -4.34 -9.55
N ASN A 61 -15.98 -4.28 -10.79
CA ASN A 61 -16.29 -3.03 -11.48
C ASN A 61 -17.23 -2.14 -10.67
N GLU A 62 -18.18 -2.74 -9.92
CA GLU A 62 -19.10 -1.99 -9.05
C GLU A 62 -18.37 -1.21 -7.95
N LEU A 63 -17.30 -1.78 -7.37
CA LEU A 63 -16.51 -1.09 -6.35
C LEU A 63 -15.66 0.02 -6.95
N ILE A 64 -15.21 -0.16 -8.20
CA ILE A 64 -14.46 0.85 -8.95
C ILE A 64 -15.38 2.03 -9.28
N ASP A 65 -16.59 1.75 -9.79
CA ASP A 65 -17.58 2.77 -10.15
C ASP A 65 -18.04 3.57 -8.92
N ASN A 66 -18.29 2.88 -7.80
CA ASN A 66 -18.63 3.54 -6.54
C ASN A 66 -17.47 4.40 -6.02
N GLY A 67 -16.23 3.91 -6.11
CA GLY A 67 -15.04 4.65 -5.73
C GLY A 67 -14.82 5.90 -6.60
N ALA A 68 -15.05 5.78 -7.91
CA ALA A 68 -14.94 6.88 -8.85
C ALA A 68 -15.98 7.97 -8.57
N ARG A 69 -17.23 7.59 -8.30
CA ARG A 69 -18.29 8.54 -7.90
C ARG A 69 -17.92 9.29 -6.63
N LEU A 70 -17.46 8.60 -5.59
CA LEU A 70 -17.05 9.24 -4.34
C LEU A 70 -15.91 10.26 -4.56
N ILE A 71 -14.96 9.91 -5.43
CA ILE A 71 -13.84 10.78 -5.75
C ILE A 71 -14.28 11.96 -6.64
N GLN A 72 -15.20 11.74 -7.59
CA GLN A 72 -15.81 12.77 -8.41
C GLN A 72 -16.60 13.77 -7.55
N ASP A 73 -17.46 13.29 -6.65
CA ASP A 73 -18.20 14.11 -5.69
C ASP A 73 -17.23 14.90 -4.79
N SER A 74 -16.15 14.25 -4.32
CA SER A 74 -15.15 14.91 -3.49
C SER A 74 -14.37 15.99 -4.24
N MET A 75 -14.11 15.81 -5.55
CA MET A 75 -13.45 16.80 -6.38
C MET A 75 -14.35 18.00 -6.67
N GLN A 76 -15.63 17.79 -6.94
CA GLN A 76 -16.58 18.90 -7.14
C GLN A 76 -16.65 19.83 -5.92
N ASN A 77 -16.46 19.27 -4.72
CA ASN A 77 -16.52 20.02 -3.47
C ASN A 77 -15.16 20.58 -3.00
N ASN A 78 -14.02 20.13 -3.55
CA ASN A 78 -12.68 20.49 -3.06
C ASN A 78 -11.72 20.84 -4.21
N GLU A 79 -11.45 22.14 -4.37
CA GLU A 79 -10.53 22.66 -5.39
C GLU A 79 -9.07 22.19 -5.20
N GLU A 80 -8.64 21.95 -3.95
CA GLU A 80 -7.30 21.47 -3.65
C GLU A 80 -7.02 20.05 -4.20
N LEU A 81 -8.02 19.18 -4.16
CA LEU A 81 -7.92 17.83 -4.71
C LEU A 81 -7.76 17.87 -6.23
N ILE A 82 -8.48 18.78 -6.88
CA ILE A 82 -8.39 18.96 -8.32
C ILE A 82 -6.99 19.43 -8.72
N ASN A 83 -6.43 20.40 -8.00
CA ASN A 83 -5.07 20.88 -8.27
C ASN A 83 -4.02 19.78 -8.07
N CYS A 84 -4.17 18.94 -7.04
CA CYS A 84 -3.28 17.79 -6.82
C CYS A 84 -3.34 16.78 -7.97
N LEU A 85 -4.53 16.46 -8.46
CA LEU A 85 -4.68 15.54 -9.58
C LEU A 85 -4.25 16.14 -10.91
N GLN A 86 -4.43 17.45 -11.10
CA GLN A 86 -3.95 18.16 -12.28
C GLN A 86 -2.41 18.09 -12.40
N LYS A 87 -1.68 18.01 -11.28
CA LYS A 87 -0.22 17.79 -11.28
C LYS A 87 0.16 16.38 -11.74
N ILE A 88 -0.74 15.41 -11.58
CA ILE A 88 -0.51 14.01 -11.93
C ILE A 88 -0.97 13.75 -13.37
N ASP A 89 -2.07 14.37 -13.80
CA ASP A 89 -2.60 14.33 -15.16
C ASP A 89 -3.06 15.70 -15.64
N ASN A 90 -2.61 16.11 -16.82
CA ASN A 90 -3.06 17.36 -17.42
C ASN A 90 -4.48 17.26 -18.01
N ASN A 91 -5.01 16.06 -18.21
CA ASN A 91 -6.31 15.79 -18.83
C ASN A 91 -7.46 15.59 -17.81
N VAL A 92 -7.34 16.15 -16.61
CA VAL A 92 -8.39 16.11 -15.58
C VAL A 92 -9.62 16.92 -16.00
N TYR A 93 -9.44 17.98 -16.77
CA TYR A 93 -10.53 18.77 -17.35
C TYR A 93 -10.71 18.47 -18.83
N ASN A 94 -11.96 18.31 -19.25
CA ASN A 94 -12.33 18.28 -20.66
C ASN A 94 -12.28 19.70 -21.25
N SER A 95 -12.27 19.83 -22.58
CA SER A 95 -12.30 21.12 -23.30
C SER A 95 -13.45 22.04 -22.89
N ASN A 96 -14.50 21.47 -22.28
CA ASN A 96 -15.70 22.15 -21.86
C ASN A 96 -15.66 22.61 -20.38
N GLY A 97 -14.53 22.41 -19.69
CA GLY A 97 -14.35 22.76 -18.27
C GLY A 97 -15.00 21.79 -17.27
N SER A 98 -15.55 20.67 -17.74
CA SER A 98 -16.07 19.60 -16.87
C SER A 98 -14.96 18.63 -16.47
N LEU A 99 -15.10 18.02 -15.28
CA LEU A 99 -14.22 16.92 -14.85
C LEU A 99 -14.30 15.75 -15.84
N ASN A 100 -13.15 15.22 -16.22
CA ASN A 100 -13.07 14.07 -17.12
C ASN A 100 -13.26 12.77 -16.33
N GLU A 101 -14.46 12.19 -16.45
CA GLU A 101 -14.84 10.94 -15.77
C GLU A 101 -13.93 9.77 -16.15
N GLU A 102 -13.43 9.73 -17.39
CA GLU A 102 -12.52 8.68 -17.85
C GLU A 102 -11.18 8.73 -17.09
N THR A 103 -10.62 9.92 -16.92
CA THR A 103 -9.38 10.12 -16.15
C THR A 103 -9.55 9.69 -14.69
N ILE A 104 -10.69 10.04 -14.08
CA ILE A 104 -11.02 9.67 -12.70
C ILE A 104 -11.18 8.16 -12.58
N ASN A 105 -11.95 7.54 -13.45
CA ASN A 105 -12.15 6.09 -13.49
C ASN A 105 -10.83 5.35 -13.67
N ASN A 106 -9.96 5.81 -14.58
CA ASN A 106 -8.64 5.23 -14.79
C ASN A 106 -7.75 5.37 -13.57
N PHE A 107 -7.74 6.53 -12.91
CA PHE A 107 -7.00 6.76 -11.68
C PHE A 107 -7.44 5.81 -10.55
N VAL A 108 -8.75 5.68 -10.35
CA VAL A 108 -9.35 4.80 -9.33
C VAL A 108 -9.10 3.34 -9.65
N THR A 109 -9.27 2.92 -10.91
CA THR A 109 -9.00 1.55 -11.36
C THR A 109 -7.55 1.16 -11.10
N LYS A 110 -6.59 2.03 -11.44
CA LYS A 110 -5.17 1.80 -11.20
C LYS A 110 -4.84 1.72 -9.70
N GLY A 111 -5.50 2.53 -8.87
CA GLY A 111 -5.38 2.47 -7.41
C GLY A 111 -5.96 1.18 -6.82
N ALA A 112 -7.14 0.78 -7.29
CA ALA A 112 -7.79 -0.47 -6.90
C ALA A 112 -6.94 -1.69 -7.30
N ASN A 113 -6.37 -1.67 -8.49
CA ASN A 113 -5.43 -2.69 -8.97
C ASN A 113 -4.16 -2.75 -8.11
N SER A 114 -3.58 -1.61 -7.74
CA SER A 114 -2.43 -1.56 -6.82
C SER A 114 -2.77 -2.19 -5.47
N TYR A 115 -3.95 -1.88 -4.93
CA TYR A 115 -4.44 -2.47 -3.68
C TYR A 115 -4.63 -3.99 -3.81
N ALA A 116 -5.22 -4.46 -4.91
CA ALA A 116 -5.39 -5.88 -5.18
C ALA A 116 -4.04 -6.60 -5.21
N LEU A 117 -3.05 -6.07 -5.94
CA LEU A 117 -1.70 -6.62 -5.99
C LEU A 117 -1.05 -6.66 -4.59
N LEU A 118 -1.20 -5.59 -3.81
CA LEU A 118 -0.67 -5.54 -2.45
C LEU A 118 -1.31 -6.60 -1.55
N LYS A 119 -2.61 -6.90 -1.75
CA LYS A 119 -3.30 -7.97 -1.02
C LYS A 119 -2.64 -9.33 -1.24
N PHE A 120 -2.14 -9.59 -2.46
CA PHE A 120 -1.35 -10.79 -2.75
C PHE A 120 0.06 -10.74 -2.17
N LEU A 121 0.68 -9.56 -2.06
CA LEU A 121 1.99 -9.38 -1.42
C LEU A 121 1.95 -9.41 0.12
N LYS A 122 0.77 -9.34 0.75
CA LYS A 122 0.63 -9.39 2.23
C LYS A 122 1.40 -10.53 2.91
N PRO A 123 1.28 -11.81 2.49
CA PRO A 123 2.05 -12.90 3.10
C PRO A 123 3.55 -12.64 3.03
N VAL A 124 4.06 -12.24 1.85
CA VAL A 124 5.48 -11.93 1.64
C VAL A 124 5.92 -10.80 2.58
N SER A 125 5.15 -9.71 2.67
CA SER A 125 5.44 -8.58 3.55
C SER A 125 5.50 -8.99 5.03
N SER A 126 4.67 -9.95 5.45
CA SER A 126 4.67 -10.45 6.82
C SER A 126 5.93 -11.26 7.12
N PHE A 127 6.38 -12.10 6.19
CA PHE A 127 7.63 -12.85 6.33
C PHE A 127 8.84 -11.91 6.38
N VAL A 128 8.90 -10.95 5.46
CA VAL A 128 9.98 -9.95 5.40
C VAL A 128 10.02 -9.14 6.69
N SER A 129 8.87 -8.66 7.18
CA SER A 129 8.79 -7.94 8.45
C SER A 129 9.30 -8.77 9.63
N LEU A 130 8.92 -10.05 9.70
CA LEU A 130 9.33 -10.96 10.78
C LEU A 130 10.84 -11.25 10.75
N SER A 131 11.45 -11.30 9.57
CA SER A 131 12.91 -11.45 9.40
C SER A 131 13.69 -10.17 9.72
N LEU A 132 13.16 -9.00 9.39
CA LEU A 132 13.83 -7.70 9.63
C LEU A 132 13.61 -7.14 11.04
N MET A 133 12.58 -7.60 11.74
CA MET A 133 12.25 -7.24 13.11
C MET A 133 13.45 -7.26 14.09
N PRO A 134 14.29 -8.32 14.19
CA PRO A 134 15.44 -8.31 15.10
C PRO A 134 16.49 -7.25 14.74
N LEU A 135 16.67 -6.94 13.45
CA LEU A 135 17.60 -5.90 13.00
C LEU A 135 17.09 -4.52 13.39
N PHE A 136 15.79 -4.28 13.18
CA PHE A 136 15.16 -3.00 13.50
C PHE A 136 15.12 -2.76 15.01
N THR A 137 14.77 -3.77 15.81
CA THR A 137 14.75 -3.63 17.27
C THR A 137 16.14 -3.26 17.83
N ARG A 138 17.21 -3.83 17.26
CA ARG A 138 18.59 -3.49 17.63
C ARG A 138 19.00 -2.06 17.24
N GLN A 139 18.43 -1.50 16.17
CA GLN A 139 18.80 -0.16 15.70
C GLN A 139 17.95 0.95 16.30
N VAL A 140 16.70 0.67 16.66
CA VAL A 140 15.70 1.71 16.98
C VAL A 140 15.22 1.68 18.42
N VAL A 141 15.17 0.50 19.07
CA VAL A 141 14.49 0.38 20.37
C VAL A 141 15.45 0.07 21.53
N ILE A 142 16.58 -0.58 21.27
CA ILE A 142 17.62 -0.84 22.27
C ILE A 142 18.84 -0.01 21.87
N PRO A 143 19.13 1.14 22.53
CA PRO A 143 20.40 1.84 22.34
C PRO A 143 21.59 1.01 22.85
#